data_AF-A0A940UA90-F1
#
_entry.id   AF-A0A940UA90-F1
#
_cell.length_a   1.000
_cell.length_b   1.000
_cell.length_c   1.000
_cell.angle_alpha   90.00
_cell.angle_beta   90.00
_cell.angle_gamma   90.00
#
_symmetry.space_group_name_H-M   'P 1'
#
loop_
_entity.id
_entity.type
_entity.pdbx_description
1 polymer ?
#
loop_
_entity_poly.entity_id
_entity_poly.type
_entity_poly.pdbx_seq_one_letter_code
_entity_poly.pdbx_strand_id
1 'polypeptide(L)'
;MQIGPAGEKLVRFACLINMCNRANGRTGMGAVMGSKNLKAVAVRGSRRPEVAEKEALAEMRKWAADVFPKSAVSGLGKFGTPGVVSVQQSTGGLPTFNFSSGVFDGWKTIDGHNLYETALKGRETGKQDQEGRDTCFGCIIRCKRVVEIKEGPYPVDPLYGGPEYETVATFGSYCGVDDLPATCKANEICNKLGLDTISCGATIAWAMEAFEAGAITPKDTGGIDLRFGNGEAMVRLTEMIGKREGFGNLLAEGSARAAQHLGRGAEFLITSKGQEAPAHMPQVKRSLALIYAVNPFGADHESSDHDPSYEAGFNFFKDRLGKLGLTQAQEPRSLGPEKVKFARKTQHFFSMLDSLNLCQFACGVKKGTPTRPTLERLGMGWVADRLGL
;
A
#
# COMPACT_ATOMS: atom_id res chain seq x y z
N MET A 1 3.32 -19.38 1.18
CA MET A 1 2.47 -18.44 1.94
C MET A 1 2.52 -18.81 3.41
N GLN A 2 2.73 -17.85 4.30
CA GLN A 2 2.92 -18.09 5.73
C GLN A 2 2.40 -16.93 6.58
N ILE A 3 2.21 -17.18 7.88
CA ILE A 3 2.03 -16.13 8.89
C ILE A 3 3.29 -15.97 9.73
N GLY A 4 3.53 -14.77 10.25
CA GLY A 4 4.52 -14.53 11.30
C GLY A 4 3.92 -14.62 12.71
N PRO A 5 4.69 -14.31 13.75
CA PRO A 5 4.22 -14.25 15.13
C PRO A 5 2.95 -13.42 15.36
N ALA A 6 2.72 -12.34 14.59
CA ALA A 6 1.51 -11.54 14.73
C ALA A 6 0.25 -12.33 14.36
N GLY A 7 0.33 -13.21 13.36
CA GLY A 7 -0.76 -14.11 12.99
C GLY A 7 -1.01 -15.18 14.06
N GLU A 8 0.05 -15.78 14.61
CA GLU A 8 -0.02 -16.76 15.71
C GLU A 8 -0.67 -16.14 16.96
N LYS A 9 -0.32 -14.89 17.25
CA LYS A 9 -0.87 -14.10 18.35
C LYS A 9 -2.18 -13.40 18.02
N LEU A 10 -2.78 -13.65 16.86
CA LEU A 10 -4.09 -13.13 16.46
C LEU A 10 -4.18 -11.59 16.44
N VAL A 11 -3.09 -10.87 16.13
CA VAL A 11 -3.14 -9.41 15.91
C VAL A 11 -4.19 -9.11 14.83
N ARG A 12 -5.12 -8.18 15.07
CA ARG A 12 -6.33 -8.00 14.24
C ARG A 12 -6.04 -7.66 12.78
N PHE A 13 -4.89 -7.05 12.53
CA PHE A 13 -4.39 -6.68 11.21
C PHE A 13 -3.14 -7.48 10.83
N ALA A 14 -3.05 -8.74 11.27
CA ALA A 14 -2.01 -9.66 10.81
C ALA A 14 -2.23 -10.07 9.34
N CYS A 15 -1.12 -10.19 8.61
CA CYS A 15 -1.04 -10.47 7.17
C CYS A 15 -0.72 -11.93 6.86
N LEU A 16 -0.95 -12.31 5.61
CA LEU A 16 -0.28 -13.45 4.99
C LEU A 16 0.96 -12.94 4.22
N ILE A 17 2.11 -13.58 4.42
CA ILE A 17 3.38 -13.20 3.80
C ILE A 17 3.86 -14.27 2.83
N ASN A 18 4.41 -13.85 1.70
CA ASN A 18 5.14 -14.67 0.74
C ASN A 18 6.54 -14.08 0.51
N MET A 19 7.55 -14.92 0.27
CA MET A 19 8.94 -14.50 0.00
C MET A 19 9.49 -13.49 1.03
N CYS A 20 9.04 -13.58 2.29
CA CYS A 20 9.37 -12.68 3.40
C CYS A 20 8.92 -11.21 3.27
N ASN A 21 8.41 -10.74 2.11
CA ASN A 21 8.13 -9.31 1.88
C ASN A 21 6.93 -9.02 0.96
N ARG A 22 6.17 -10.05 0.55
CA ARG A 22 4.96 -9.90 -0.27
C ARG A 22 3.73 -10.18 0.57
N ALA A 23 3.03 -9.12 0.95
CA ALA A 23 1.89 -9.20 1.86
C ALA A 23 0.55 -9.29 1.11
N ASN A 24 -0.29 -10.23 1.55
CA ASN A 24 -1.74 -10.07 1.47
C ASN A 24 -2.13 -9.37 2.77
N GLY A 25 -2.11 -8.03 2.72
CA GLY A 25 -1.87 -7.22 3.90
C GLY A 25 -3.10 -7.03 4.80
N ARG A 26 -4.16 -6.48 4.23
CA ARG A 26 -5.24 -5.89 5.03
C ARG A 26 -6.27 -6.93 5.44
N THR A 27 -7.22 -6.51 6.29
CA THR A 27 -8.40 -7.29 6.75
C THR A 27 -8.13 -8.44 7.71
N GLY A 28 -6.89 -8.65 8.15
CA GLY A 28 -6.59 -9.57 9.26
C GLY A 28 -6.57 -11.05 8.88
N MET A 29 -6.38 -11.38 7.60
CA MET A 29 -6.37 -12.77 7.13
C MET A 29 -5.25 -13.62 7.76
N GLY A 30 -4.17 -13.00 8.22
CA GLY A 30 -3.13 -13.67 9.02
C GLY A 30 -3.62 -14.14 10.38
N ALA A 31 -4.48 -13.37 11.05
CA ALA A 31 -5.10 -13.79 12.31
C ALA A 31 -6.10 -14.92 12.09
N VAL A 32 -6.85 -14.89 10.98
CA VAL A 32 -7.75 -15.99 10.60
C VAL A 32 -6.95 -17.28 10.39
N MET A 33 -5.85 -17.22 9.65
CA MET A 33 -4.96 -18.37 9.42
C MET A 33 -4.33 -18.88 10.73
N GLY A 34 -3.87 -17.97 11.60
CA GLY A 34 -3.35 -18.31 12.92
C GLY A 34 -4.38 -18.94 13.86
N SER A 35 -5.63 -18.48 13.85
CA SER A 35 -6.72 -19.06 14.65
C SER A 35 -7.03 -20.51 14.31
N LYS A 36 -6.60 -20.96 13.13
CA LYS A 36 -6.74 -22.33 12.65
C LYS A 36 -5.48 -23.17 12.88
N ASN A 37 -4.52 -22.66 13.64
CA ASN A 37 -3.19 -23.27 13.86
C ASN A 37 -2.47 -23.60 12.54
N LEU A 38 -2.72 -22.84 11.47
CA LEU A 38 -2.11 -23.07 10.17
C LEU A 38 -0.93 -22.11 9.98
N LYS A 39 0.31 -22.61 10.13
CA LYS A 39 1.51 -21.77 10.03
C LYS A 39 1.84 -21.34 8.60
N ALA A 40 1.73 -22.27 7.66
CA ALA A 40 2.09 -22.04 6.27
C ALA A 40 1.37 -22.98 5.31
N VAL A 41 1.29 -22.55 4.06
CA VAL A 41 0.96 -23.37 2.90
C VAL A 41 2.15 -23.33 1.95
N ALA A 42 2.76 -24.48 1.73
CA ALA A 42 3.86 -24.68 0.80
C ALA A 42 3.34 -25.41 -0.45
N VAL A 43 3.65 -24.87 -1.63
CA VAL A 43 3.20 -25.42 -2.91
C VAL A 43 4.40 -25.56 -3.83
N ARG A 44 4.52 -26.72 -4.50
CA ARG A 44 5.48 -26.97 -5.59
C ARG A 44 4.73 -27.60 -6.75
N GLY A 45 4.84 -27.00 -7.93
CA GLY A 45 4.24 -27.51 -9.16
C GLY A 45 5.22 -27.41 -10.33
N SER A 46 5.20 -28.41 -11.21
CA SER A 46 6.01 -28.45 -12.45
C SER A 46 5.15 -28.40 -13.72
N ARG A 47 3.82 -28.49 -13.58
CA ARG A 47 2.87 -28.41 -14.70
C ARG A 47 2.81 -26.97 -15.21
N ARG A 48 2.89 -26.80 -16.53
CA ARG A 48 2.69 -25.50 -17.18
C ARG A 48 1.20 -25.33 -17.51
N PRO A 49 0.60 -24.16 -17.22
CA PRO A 49 -0.74 -23.87 -17.69
C PRO A 49 -0.82 -23.95 -19.21
N GLU A 50 -1.90 -24.53 -19.72
CA GLU A 50 -2.20 -24.46 -21.15
C GLU A 50 -2.68 -23.05 -21.50
N VAL A 51 -2.22 -22.54 -22.64
CA VAL A 51 -2.59 -21.23 -23.17
C VAL A 51 -3.23 -21.47 -24.52
N ALA A 52 -4.47 -21.00 -24.69
CA ALA A 52 -5.24 -21.20 -25.92
C ALA A 52 -4.54 -20.58 -27.14
N GLU A 53 -4.04 -19.36 -27.00
CA GLU A 53 -3.42 -18.57 -28.08
C GLU A 53 -1.98 -18.17 -27.70
N LYS A 54 -1.01 -19.05 -27.95
CA LYS A 54 0.39 -18.86 -27.52
C LYS A 54 1.07 -17.69 -28.24
N GLU A 55 0.73 -17.50 -29.50
CA GLU A 55 1.24 -16.46 -30.38
C GLU A 55 0.78 -15.09 -29.89
N ALA A 56 -0.50 -14.93 -29.57
CA ALA A 56 -1.06 -13.71 -29.00
C ALA A 56 -0.40 -13.35 -27.66
N LEU A 57 -0.16 -14.34 -26.78
CA LEU A 57 0.57 -14.12 -25.53
C LEU A 57 2.01 -13.66 -25.79
N ALA A 58 2.69 -14.22 -26.79
CA ALA A 58 4.04 -13.82 -27.16
C ALA A 58 4.10 -12.38 -27.71
N GLU A 59 3.14 -12.00 -28.56
CA GLU A 59 2.99 -10.63 -29.06
C GLU A 59 2.73 -9.64 -27.92
N MET A 60 1.84 -9.99 -26.99
CA MET A 60 1.54 -9.16 -25.82
C MET A 60 2.80 -8.92 -24.96
N ARG A 61 3.65 -9.93 -24.78
CA ARG A 61 4.92 -9.77 -24.04
C ARG A 61 5.87 -8.81 -24.75
N LYS A 62 6.03 -8.93 -26.08
CA LYS A 62 6.88 -8.01 -26.87
C LYS A 62 6.35 -6.58 -26.78
N TRP A 63 5.06 -6.41 -27.00
CA TRP A 63 4.39 -5.12 -26.86
C TRP A 63 4.60 -4.50 -25.47
N ALA A 64 4.47 -5.29 -24.40
CA ALA A 64 4.67 -4.79 -23.03
C ALA A 64 6.11 -4.31 -22.80
N ALA A 65 7.11 -5.02 -23.34
CA ALA A 65 8.51 -4.61 -23.27
C ALA A 65 8.77 -3.29 -24.03
N ASP A 66 8.13 -3.09 -25.17
CA ASP A 66 8.28 -1.87 -25.98
C ASP A 66 7.58 -0.64 -25.35
N VAL A 67 6.45 -0.86 -24.68
CA VAL A 67 5.62 0.21 -24.10
C VAL A 67 6.10 0.60 -22.71
N PHE A 68 6.62 -0.35 -21.92
CA PHE A 68 7.00 -0.12 -20.53
C PHE A 68 7.94 1.10 -20.34
N PRO A 69 9.02 1.29 -21.11
CA PRO A 69 9.91 2.44 -20.95
C PRO A 69 9.20 3.80 -21.11
N LYS A 70 8.09 3.84 -21.86
CA LYS A 70 7.30 5.05 -22.16
C LYS A 70 6.03 5.17 -21.30
N SER A 71 5.85 4.27 -20.33
CA SER A 71 4.65 4.19 -19.48
C SER A 71 4.73 5.09 -18.24
N ALA A 72 3.61 5.33 -17.51
CA ALA A 72 3.65 6.13 -16.26
C ALA A 72 4.34 5.35 -15.14
N VAL A 73 4.37 4.03 -15.30
CA VAL A 73 4.85 3.09 -14.29
C VAL A 73 6.32 2.74 -14.49
N SER A 74 7.00 3.33 -15.50
CA SER A 74 8.44 3.15 -15.68
C SER A 74 9.24 3.70 -14.49
N GLY A 75 8.78 4.82 -13.91
CA GLY A 75 9.33 5.41 -12.69
C GLY A 75 9.26 4.49 -11.47
N LEU A 76 8.23 3.64 -11.38
CA LEU A 76 8.12 2.64 -10.30
C LEU A 76 9.28 1.65 -10.33
N GLY A 77 9.85 1.37 -11.50
CA GLY A 77 11.04 0.55 -11.58
C GLY A 77 12.20 1.19 -10.83
N LYS A 78 12.47 2.48 -11.08
CA LYS A 78 13.61 3.17 -10.47
C LYS A 78 13.39 3.57 -9.01
N PHE A 79 12.27 4.22 -8.69
CA PHE A 79 12.02 4.80 -7.36
C PHE A 79 11.04 3.99 -6.50
N GLY A 80 10.48 2.90 -7.02
CA GLY A 80 9.41 2.16 -6.35
C GLY A 80 8.15 3.00 -6.21
N THR A 81 7.18 2.49 -5.46
CA THR A 81 6.03 3.30 -5.05
C THR A 81 6.41 4.45 -4.11
N PRO A 82 7.47 4.40 -3.26
CA PRO A 82 7.85 5.55 -2.43
C PRO A 82 8.10 6.87 -3.18
N GLY A 83 8.38 6.84 -4.49
CA GLY A 83 8.43 8.06 -5.31
C GLY A 83 7.11 8.87 -5.31
N VAL A 84 5.99 8.23 -4.98
CA VAL A 84 4.66 8.85 -4.84
C VAL A 84 4.60 9.86 -3.68
N VAL A 85 5.51 9.80 -2.70
CA VAL A 85 5.60 10.78 -1.59
C VAL A 85 5.67 12.21 -2.15
N SER A 86 6.56 12.46 -3.11
CA SER A 86 6.72 13.78 -3.74
C SER A 86 5.44 14.28 -4.43
N VAL A 87 4.70 13.36 -5.06
CA VAL A 87 3.44 13.66 -5.77
C VAL A 87 2.33 13.98 -4.77
N GLN A 88 2.21 13.22 -3.68
CA GLN A 88 1.21 13.49 -2.65
C GLN A 88 1.54 14.78 -1.88
N GLN A 89 2.81 15.02 -1.56
CA GLN A 89 3.27 16.26 -0.94
C GLN A 89 2.87 17.49 -1.78
N SER A 90 3.21 17.49 -3.07
CA SER A 90 2.95 18.65 -3.95
C SER A 90 1.47 18.96 -4.18
N THR A 91 0.60 17.97 -3.97
CA THR A 91 -0.86 18.12 -4.14
C THR A 91 -1.60 18.38 -2.84
N GLY A 92 -0.89 18.43 -1.70
CA GLY A 92 -1.47 18.53 -0.36
C GLY A 92 -2.23 17.27 0.05
N GLY A 93 -1.82 16.11 -0.48
CA GLY A 93 -2.46 14.81 -0.29
C GLY A 93 -1.63 13.81 0.50
N LEU A 94 -0.49 14.20 1.08
CA LEU A 94 0.35 13.35 1.93
C LEU A 94 -0.14 13.46 3.38
N PRO A 95 -0.89 12.47 3.92
CA PRO A 95 -1.40 12.61 5.26
C PRO A 95 -0.27 12.67 6.27
N THR A 96 -0.35 13.64 7.18
CA THR A 96 0.71 14.00 8.11
C THR A 96 0.10 14.27 9.49
N PHE A 97 0.76 13.80 10.55
CA PHE A 97 0.28 13.91 11.94
C PHE A 97 -1.16 13.41 12.08
N ASN A 98 -1.36 12.11 11.82
CA ASN A 98 -2.66 11.42 11.78
C ASN A 98 -3.77 12.18 10.99
N PHE A 99 -3.46 12.60 9.76
CA PHE A 99 -4.36 13.32 8.83
C PHE A 99 -4.70 14.78 9.19
N SER A 100 -4.07 15.39 10.19
CA SER A 100 -4.30 16.82 10.48
C SER A 100 -3.71 17.76 9.42
N SER A 101 -2.71 17.30 8.64
CA SER A 101 -2.13 18.02 7.51
C SER A 101 -1.97 17.13 6.27
N GLY A 102 -1.97 17.75 5.09
CA GLY A 102 -1.69 17.12 3.80
C GLY A 102 -0.27 17.33 3.28
N VAL A 103 0.58 17.95 4.09
CA VAL A 103 1.99 18.23 3.79
C VAL A 103 2.86 17.95 5.01
N PHE A 104 4.06 17.43 4.77
CA PHE A 104 5.06 17.15 5.79
C PHE A 104 6.38 17.85 5.45
N ASP A 105 7.00 18.55 6.39
CA ASP A 105 8.27 19.27 6.13
C ASP A 105 9.41 18.29 5.82
N GLY A 106 9.47 17.16 6.54
CA GLY A 106 10.47 16.11 6.37
C GLY A 106 10.25 15.16 5.18
N TRP A 107 9.33 15.46 4.27
CA TRP A 107 8.93 14.55 3.18
C TRP A 107 10.10 14.09 2.29
N LYS A 108 11.10 14.97 2.07
CA LYS A 108 12.27 14.66 1.24
C LYS A 108 13.12 13.54 1.85
N THR A 109 13.18 13.46 3.17
CA THR A 109 13.96 12.43 3.85
C THR A 109 13.35 11.05 3.64
N ILE A 110 12.03 10.95 3.60
CA ILE A 110 11.33 9.68 3.48
C ILE A 110 10.96 9.30 2.03
N ASP A 111 11.19 10.20 1.07
CA ASP A 111 10.82 10.00 -0.34
C ASP A 111 11.62 8.86 -1.03
N GLY A 112 11.04 8.33 -2.12
CA GLY A 112 11.65 7.28 -2.94
C GLY A 112 12.95 7.66 -3.64
N HIS A 113 13.23 8.94 -3.92
CA HIS A 113 14.54 9.34 -4.44
C HIS A 113 15.60 9.22 -3.34
N ASN A 114 15.33 9.73 -2.13
CA ASN A 114 16.27 9.56 -1.02
C ASN A 114 16.48 8.07 -0.68
N LEU A 115 15.41 7.26 -0.67
CA LEU A 115 15.51 5.81 -0.47
C LEU A 115 16.41 5.14 -1.53
N TYR A 116 16.26 5.52 -2.80
CA TYR A 116 17.06 5.01 -3.90
C TYR A 116 18.56 5.31 -3.72
N GLU A 117 18.91 6.53 -3.31
CA GLU A 117 20.29 6.98 -3.17
C GLU A 117 20.95 6.47 -1.88
N THR A 118 20.19 6.31 -0.79
CA THR A 118 20.78 6.13 0.55
C THR A 118 20.59 4.75 1.16
N ALA A 119 19.55 3.99 0.76
CA ALA A 119 19.12 2.81 1.51
C ALA A 119 19.05 1.51 0.68
N LEU A 120 19.06 1.58 -0.65
CA LEU A 120 18.98 0.37 -1.47
C LEU A 120 20.23 -0.49 -1.39
N LYS A 121 20.03 -1.81 -1.35
CA LYS A 121 21.13 -2.78 -1.45
C LYS A 121 21.97 -2.51 -2.70
N GLY A 122 23.29 -2.54 -2.55
CA GLY A 122 24.24 -2.29 -3.63
C GLY A 122 24.53 -0.81 -3.90
N ARG A 123 23.88 0.14 -3.21
CA ARG A 123 24.09 1.59 -3.39
C ARG A 123 25.54 2.03 -3.20
N GLU A 124 26.25 1.46 -2.24
CA GLU A 124 27.67 1.74 -1.94
C GLU A 124 28.61 1.39 -3.11
N THR A 125 28.17 0.51 -4.01
CA THR A 125 28.96 0.05 -5.16
C THR A 125 28.34 0.43 -6.51
N GLY A 126 27.29 1.27 -6.50
CA GLY A 126 26.56 1.64 -7.72
C GLY A 126 25.73 0.51 -8.35
N LYS A 127 25.47 -0.58 -7.62
CA LYS A 127 24.74 -1.78 -8.10
C LYS A 127 23.27 -1.81 -7.68
N GLN A 128 22.73 -0.73 -7.14
CA GLN A 128 21.36 -0.68 -6.63
C GLN A 128 20.29 -0.95 -7.68
N ASP A 129 20.58 -0.71 -8.96
CA ASP A 129 19.66 -1.09 -10.03
C ASP A 129 19.52 -2.61 -10.20
N GLN A 130 20.56 -3.37 -9.88
CA GLN A 130 20.61 -4.83 -10.02
C GLN A 130 20.20 -5.52 -8.71
N GLU A 131 20.73 -5.04 -7.58
CA GLU A 131 20.60 -5.68 -6.26
C GLU A 131 19.51 -5.06 -5.38
N GLY A 132 19.23 -3.76 -5.57
CA GLY A 132 18.28 -2.98 -4.77
C GLY A 132 16.83 -3.04 -5.26
N ARG A 133 16.58 -3.76 -6.36
CA ARG A 133 15.28 -3.81 -7.06
C ARG A 133 14.86 -5.25 -7.35
N ASP A 134 13.73 -5.66 -6.82
CA ASP A 134 13.14 -6.99 -7.01
C ASP A 134 11.81 -6.92 -7.78
N THR A 135 11.25 -8.07 -8.17
CA THR A 135 10.05 -8.17 -9.01
C THR A 135 9.08 -9.25 -8.57
N CYS A 136 7.83 -9.16 -9.02
CA CYS A 136 6.90 -10.28 -8.96
C CYS A 136 7.17 -11.27 -10.11
N PHE A 137 6.62 -12.47 -10.03
CA PHE A 137 6.72 -13.47 -11.09
C PHE A 137 6.35 -12.88 -12.46
N GLY A 138 7.28 -12.97 -13.43
CA GLY A 138 7.06 -12.53 -14.81
C GLY A 138 6.94 -11.02 -15.03
N CYS A 139 7.16 -10.18 -14.01
CA CYS A 139 6.96 -8.73 -14.12
C CYS A 139 8.24 -8.00 -14.54
N ILE A 140 8.13 -7.13 -15.55
CA ILE A 140 9.24 -6.29 -16.06
C ILE A 140 9.47 -5.01 -15.23
N ILE A 141 8.47 -4.57 -14.44
CA ILE A 141 8.52 -3.28 -13.74
C ILE A 141 9.64 -3.25 -12.69
N ARG A 142 9.83 -4.37 -11.96
CA ARG A 142 10.76 -4.47 -10.83
C ARG A 142 10.53 -3.36 -9.77
N CYS A 143 9.27 -3.14 -9.37
CA CYS A 143 8.91 -2.05 -8.44
C CYS A 143 9.36 -2.28 -6.99
N LYS A 144 9.73 -3.51 -6.62
CA LYS A 144 9.96 -3.88 -5.22
C LYS A 144 11.33 -3.44 -4.78
N ARG A 145 11.42 -2.85 -3.59
CA ARG A 145 12.66 -2.33 -3.03
C ARG A 145 13.34 -3.41 -2.21
N VAL A 146 14.67 -3.45 -2.28
CA VAL A 146 15.52 -4.27 -1.41
C VAL A 146 16.42 -3.30 -0.67
N VAL A 147 16.10 -3.06 0.61
CA VAL A 147 16.81 -2.09 1.46
C VAL A 147 17.84 -2.81 2.30
N GLU A 148 19.05 -2.27 2.39
CA GLU A 148 20.12 -2.79 3.25
C GLU A 148 20.76 -1.60 3.99
N ILE A 149 20.64 -1.61 5.32
CA ILE A 149 21.25 -0.60 6.19
C ILE A 149 22.11 -1.38 7.21
N LYS A 150 23.41 -1.12 7.26
CA LYS A 150 24.34 -1.90 8.08
C LYS A 150 24.69 -1.23 9.42
N GLU A 151 24.60 0.09 9.46
CA GLU A 151 25.07 0.92 10.57
C GLU A 151 23.95 1.78 11.15
N GLY A 152 24.20 2.34 12.34
CA GLY A 152 23.25 3.17 13.07
C GLY A 152 22.29 2.38 13.96
N PRO A 153 21.33 3.06 14.60
CA PRO A 153 20.41 2.43 15.55
C PRO A 153 19.41 1.46 14.89
N TYR A 154 19.23 1.56 13.57
CA TYR A 154 18.21 0.82 12.82
C TYR A 154 18.82 0.07 11.62
N PRO A 155 19.68 -0.94 11.83
CA PRO A 155 20.21 -1.75 10.73
C PRO A 155 19.09 -2.56 10.08
N VAL A 156 18.99 -2.63 8.75
CA VAL A 156 17.89 -3.28 8.02
C VAL A 156 18.37 -4.47 7.19
N ASP A 157 17.71 -5.62 7.36
CA ASP A 157 18.00 -6.86 6.63
C ASP A 157 17.28 -6.87 5.26
N PRO A 158 18.02 -6.96 4.13
CA PRO A 158 17.44 -6.96 2.78
C PRO A 158 16.50 -8.13 2.50
N LEU A 159 16.54 -9.21 3.28
CA LEU A 159 15.60 -10.33 3.17
C LEU A 159 14.13 -9.87 3.26
N TYR A 160 13.85 -8.86 4.08
CA TYR A 160 12.50 -8.35 4.30
C TYR A 160 12.13 -7.18 3.37
N GLY A 161 12.91 -6.94 2.32
CA GLY A 161 12.63 -5.93 1.31
C GLY A 161 12.72 -4.50 1.86
N GLY A 162 12.02 -3.57 1.20
CA GLY A 162 11.92 -2.17 1.61
C GLY A 162 10.47 -1.67 1.63
N PRO A 163 10.21 -0.52 2.26
CA PRO A 163 8.87 0.01 2.38
C PRO A 163 8.30 0.42 1.01
N GLU A 164 6.99 0.22 0.85
CA GLU A 164 6.18 0.82 -0.22
C GLU A 164 5.70 2.22 0.21
N TYR A 165 5.08 2.99 -0.70
CA TYR A 165 4.55 4.33 -0.43
C TYR A 165 3.73 4.41 0.87
N GLU A 166 2.76 3.51 0.99
CA GLU A 166 1.87 3.42 2.15
C GLU A 166 2.65 3.24 3.45
N THR A 167 3.62 2.31 3.47
CA THR A 167 4.48 2.05 4.63
C THR A 167 5.35 3.25 4.97
N VAL A 168 5.91 3.92 3.97
CA VAL A 168 6.70 5.13 4.17
C VAL A 168 5.85 6.24 4.80
N ALA A 169 4.62 6.42 4.32
CA ALA A 169 3.71 7.44 4.85
C ALA A 169 3.23 7.10 6.27
N THR A 170 2.79 5.86 6.52
CA THR A 170 2.18 5.48 7.80
C THR A 170 3.17 5.41 8.97
N PHE A 171 4.45 5.12 8.71
CA PHE A 171 5.49 5.17 9.74
C PHE A 171 6.31 6.47 9.73
N GLY A 172 6.26 7.22 8.62
CA GLY A 172 6.90 8.52 8.48
C GLY A 172 5.93 9.66 8.77
N SER A 173 5.35 10.25 7.71
CA SER A 173 4.55 11.49 7.80
C SER A 173 3.36 11.38 8.76
N TYR A 174 2.66 10.25 8.82
CA TYR A 174 1.55 10.03 9.76
C TYR A 174 1.99 10.21 11.21
N CYS A 175 3.17 9.68 11.55
CA CYS A 175 3.76 9.73 12.87
C CYS A 175 4.63 10.98 13.08
N GLY A 176 4.75 11.86 12.07
CA GLY A 176 5.65 13.01 12.13
C GLY A 176 7.14 12.66 12.13
N VAL A 177 7.50 11.45 11.72
CA VAL A 177 8.87 10.93 11.76
C VAL A 177 9.54 11.14 10.40
N ASP A 178 10.66 11.85 10.39
CA ASP A 178 11.51 12.08 9.21
C ASP A 178 12.82 11.28 9.28
N ASP A 179 12.79 10.09 9.88
CA ASP A 179 13.89 9.13 9.95
C ASP A 179 13.62 7.94 9.00
N LEU A 180 14.29 7.94 7.85
CA LEU A 180 14.14 6.88 6.84
C LEU A 180 14.64 5.51 7.35
N PRO A 181 15.83 5.38 7.99
CA PRO A 181 16.23 4.13 8.65
C PRO A 181 15.19 3.58 9.63
N ALA A 182 14.59 4.42 10.49
CA ALA A 182 13.53 3.99 11.41
C ALA A 182 12.31 3.45 10.66
N THR A 183 11.87 4.15 9.60
CA THR A 183 10.76 3.74 8.73
C THR A 183 11.04 2.40 8.03
N CYS A 184 12.25 2.21 7.52
CA CYS A 184 12.68 0.95 6.91
C CYS A 184 12.75 -0.20 7.94
N LYS A 185 13.16 0.09 9.18
CA LYS A 185 13.15 -0.89 10.27
C LYS A 185 11.72 -1.27 10.68
N ALA A 186 10.80 -0.33 10.77
CA ALA A 186 9.39 -0.64 11.03
C ALA A 186 8.78 -1.54 9.93
N ASN A 187 9.14 -1.29 8.65
CA ASN A 187 8.79 -2.18 7.54
C ASN A 187 9.35 -3.60 7.71
N GLU A 188 10.64 -3.73 8.06
CA GLU A 188 11.25 -5.04 8.33
C GLU A 188 10.51 -5.78 9.43
N ILE A 189 10.22 -5.12 10.55
CA ILE A 189 9.48 -5.70 11.67
C ILE A 189 8.10 -6.16 11.21
N CYS A 190 7.38 -5.35 10.44
CA CYS A 190 6.07 -5.73 9.91
C CYS A 190 6.14 -6.97 9.02
N ASN A 191 7.11 -7.02 8.10
CA ASN A 191 7.29 -8.16 7.20
C ASN A 191 7.71 -9.43 7.96
N LYS A 192 8.60 -9.30 8.94
CA LYS A 192 9.07 -10.40 9.79
C LYS A 192 7.97 -10.95 10.70
N LEU A 193 7.18 -10.07 11.31
CA LEU A 193 6.12 -10.44 12.23
C LEU A 193 4.80 -10.77 11.54
N GLY A 194 4.62 -10.33 10.29
CA GLY A 194 3.39 -10.51 9.52
C GLY A 194 2.30 -9.52 9.89
N LEU A 195 2.60 -8.21 9.84
CA LEU A 195 1.70 -7.11 10.16
C LEU A 195 1.35 -6.26 8.92
N ASP A 196 0.14 -5.72 8.90
CA ASP A 196 -0.29 -4.73 7.90
C ASP A 196 0.36 -3.39 8.24
N THR A 197 1.24 -2.90 7.37
CA THR A 197 1.98 -1.66 7.60
C THR A 197 1.07 -0.44 7.66
N ILE A 198 -0.06 -0.45 6.94
CA ILE A 198 -1.03 0.65 6.96
C ILE A 198 -1.70 0.71 8.32
N SER A 199 -2.35 -0.38 8.72
CA SER A 199 -3.10 -0.43 9.97
C SER A 199 -2.18 -0.31 11.20
N CYS A 200 -0.97 -0.89 11.15
CA CYS A 200 0.01 -0.77 12.22
C CYS A 200 0.49 0.68 12.39
N GLY A 201 0.98 1.31 11.31
CA GLY A 201 1.48 2.69 11.36
C GLY A 201 0.38 3.69 11.71
N ALA A 202 -0.81 3.56 11.11
CA ALA A 202 -1.94 4.44 11.41
C ALA A 202 -2.48 4.25 12.85
N THR A 203 -2.43 3.04 13.41
CA THR A 203 -2.78 2.82 14.83
C THR A 203 -1.77 3.50 15.75
N ILE A 204 -0.48 3.49 15.40
CA ILE A 204 0.56 4.21 16.15
C ILE A 204 0.34 5.72 16.04
N ALA A 205 0.07 6.24 14.84
CA ALA A 205 -0.19 7.67 14.63
C ALA A 205 -1.42 8.16 15.41
N TRP A 206 -2.51 7.37 15.45
CA TRP A 206 -3.65 7.62 16.31
C TRP A 206 -3.26 7.67 17.79
N ALA A 207 -2.44 6.72 18.24
CA ALA A 207 -1.98 6.69 19.63
C ALA A 207 -1.09 7.90 19.96
N MET A 208 -0.32 8.40 18.99
CA MET A 208 0.50 9.61 19.16
C MET A 208 -0.37 10.87 19.31
N GLU A 209 -1.37 11.06 18.45
CA GLU A 209 -2.30 12.19 18.56
C GLU A 209 -3.07 12.15 19.89
N ALA A 210 -3.59 10.98 20.24
CA ALA A 210 -4.30 10.78 21.50
C ALA A 210 -3.39 11.02 22.72
N PHE A 211 -2.09 10.74 22.62
CA PHE A 211 -1.13 11.02 23.68
C PHE A 211 -0.87 12.52 23.83
N GLU A 212 -0.65 13.25 22.73
CA GLU A 212 -0.46 14.70 22.76
C GLU A 212 -1.69 15.45 23.27
N ALA A 213 -2.89 14.93 22.99
CA ALA A 213 -4.14 15.44 23.51
C ALA A 213 -4.46 15.02 24.97
N GLY A 214 -3.61 14.18 25.59
CA GLY A 214 -3.79 13.68 26.96
C GLY A 214 -4.84 12.57 27.12
N ALA A 215 -5.43 12.09 26.02
CA ALA A 215 -6.32 10.93 26.01
C ALA A 215 -5.55 9.61 26.21
N ILE A 216 -4.26 9.55 25.91
CA ILE A 216 -3.35 8.48 26.31
C ILE A 216 -2.26 9.12 27.18
N THR A 217 -1.89 8.47 28.28
CA THR A 217 -0.95 9.02 29.25
C THR A 217 0.31 8.17 29.34
N PRO A 218 1.42 8.70 29.89
CA PRO A 218 2.61 7.89 30.16
C PRO A 218 2.34 6.65 31.02
N LYS A 219 1.30 6.68 31.85
CA LYS A 219 0.88 5.53 32.65
C LYS A 219 0.32 4.40 31.78
N ASP A 220 -0.46 4.74 30.76
CA ASP A 220 -1.05 3.76 29.83
C ASP A 220 0.03 3.08 28.99
N THR A 221 1.05 3.83 28.61
CA THR A 221 2.13 3.37 27.70
C THR A 221 3.28 2.67 28.42
N GLY A 222 3.27 2.62 29.76
CA GLY A 222 4.40 2.11 30.54
C GLY A 222 5.63 3.04 30.46
N GLY A 223 5.41 4.34 30.33
CA GLY A 223 6.44 5.38 30.28
C GLY A 223 7.00 5.68 28.89
N ILE A 224 6.47 5.05 27.84
CA ILE A 224 6.87 5.36 26.45
C ILE A 224 6.25 6.72 26.06
N ASP A 225 7.09 7.66 25.67
CA ASP A 225 6.68 8.97 25.18
C ASP A 225 6.19 8.86 23.73
N LEU A 226 4.87 9.02 23.51
CA LEU A 226 4.24 8.89 22.21
C LEU A 226 3.96 10.23 21.53
N ARG A 227 4.75 11.28 21.79
CA ARG A 227 4.66 12.50 20.97
C ARG A 227 5.02 12.23 19.51
N PHE A 228 4.42 12.97 18.59
CA PHE A 228 4.76 12.90 17.18
C PHE A 228 6.26 13.19 16.97
N GLY A 229 6.84 12.56 15.96
CA GLY A 229 8.27 12.62 15.66
C GLY A 229 9.14 11.68 16.47
N ASN A 230 8.60 10.97 17.47
CA ASN A 230 9.37 9.97 18.21
C ASN A 230 9.53 8.65 17.41
N GLY A 231 10.56 8.61 16.57
CA GLY A 231 10.90 7.44 15.75
C GLY A 231 11.25 6.18 16.56
N GLU A 232 11.91 6.34 17.72
CA GLU A 232 12.24 5.22 18.60
C GLU A 232 10.97 4.56 19.16
N ALA A 233 10.04 5.37 19.66
CA ALA A 233 8.76 4.88 20.16
C ALA A 233 7.94 4.19 19.06
N MET A 234 7.94 4.74 17.83
CA MET A 234 7.28 4.14 16.67
C MET A 234 7.83 2.74 16.36
N VAL A 235 9.16 2.60 16.27
CA VAL A 235 9.80 1.29 15.99
C VAL A 235 9.51 0.30 17.12
N ARG A 236 9.65 0.74 18.38
CA ARG A 236 9.40 -0.08 19.56
C ARG A 236 7.95 -0.57 19.63
N LEU A 237 6.98 0.32 19.39
CA LEU A 237 5.56 -0.06 19.38
C LEU A 237 5.23 -1.05 18.26
N THR A 238 5.86 -0.92 17.09
CA THR A 238 5.67 -1.87 15.99
C THR A 238 6.04 -3.30 16.42
N GLU A 239 7.15 -3.47 17.14
CA GLU A 239 7.56 -4.77 17.69
C GLU A 239 6.60 -5.25 18.79
N MET A 240 6.24 -4.37 19.73
CA MET A 240 5.32 -4.68 20.82
C MET A 240 3.93 -5.10 20.32
N ILE A 241 3.43 -4.46 19.25
CA ILE A 241 2.16 -4.81 18.59
C ILE A 241 2.24 -6.24 18.04
N GLY A 242 3.26 -6.52 17.22
CA GLY A 242 3.41 -7.85 16.61
C GLY A 242 3.62 -8.97 17.61
N LYS A 243 4.13 -8.64 18.81
CA LYS A 243 4.29 -9.57 19.93
C LYS A 243 3.16 -9.51 20.97
N ARG A 244 2.19 -8.61 20.86
CA ARG A 244 1.17 -8.33 21.88
C ARG A 244 1.77 -8.14 23.29
N GLU A 245 2.76 -7.26 23.41
CA GLU A 245 3.47 -6.98 24.66
C GLU A 245 3.12 -5.59 25.21
N GLY A 246 2.88 -5.49 26.53
CA GLY A 246 2.55 -4.23 27.18
C GLY A 246 1.41 -3.47 26.49
N PHE A 247 1.62 -2.16 26.24
CA PHE A 247 0.66 -1.33 25.50
C PHE A 247 0.40 -1.82 24.07
N GLY A 248 1.36 -2.52 23.45
CA GLY A 248 1.21 -3.13 22.14
C GLY A 248 0.13 -4.21 22.08
N ASN A 249 -0.22 -4.84 23.21
CA ASN A 249 -1.37 -5.77 23.25
C ASN A 249 -2.69 -5.08 22.96
N LEU A 250 -2.88 -3.86 23.47
CA LEU A 250 -4.07 -3.05 23.20
C LEU A 250 -4.08 -2.59 21.75
N LEU A 251 -2.96 -2.04 21.27
CA LEU A 251 -2.83 -1.54 19.90
C LEU A 251 -2.97 -2.64 18.84
N ALA A 252 -2.67 -3.90 19.18
CA ALA A 252 -2.90 -5.05 18.31
C ALA A 252 -4.38 -5.29 17.96
N GLU A 253 -5.33 -4.63 18.63
CA GLU A 253 -6.75 -4.66 18.27
C GLU A 253 -7.16 -3.66 17.16
N GLY A 254 -6.26 -2.75 16.79
CA GLY A 254 -6.51 -1.62 15.88
C GLY A 254 -7.02 -0.39 16.62
N SER A 255 -6.86 0.79 16.01
CA SER A 255 -7.17 2.10 16.63
C SER A 255 -8.60 2.19 17.16
N ALA A 256 -9.59 1.77 16.37
CA ALA A 256 -11.00 1.87 16.74
C ALA A 256 -11.35 1.06 18.00
N ARG A 257 -10.82 -0.16 18.12
CA ARG A 257 -11.04 -1.01 19.30
C ARG A 257 -10.22 -0.55 20.49
N ALA A 258 -9.01 -0.05 20.27
CA ALA A 258 -8.19 0.53 21.32
C ALA A 258 -8.88 1.76 21.93
N ALA A 259 -9.40 2.68 21.11
CA ALA A 259 -10.18 3.83 21.56
C ALA A 259 -11.41 3.41 22.37
N GLN A 260 -12.16 2.43 21.86
CA GLN A 260 -13.33 1.89 22.56
C GLN A 260 -12.97 1.30 23.93
N HIS A 261 -11.87 0.54 24.00
CA HIS A 261 -11.41 -0.08 25.26
C HIS A 261 -10.98 0.98 26.29
N LEU A 262 -10.31 2.04 25.85
CA LEU A 262 -9.88 3.14 26.72
C LEU A 262 -11.04 4.06 27.14
N GLY A 263 -12.15 4.07 26.39
CA GLY A 263 -13.26 5.00 26.59
C GLY A 263 -12.92 6.45 26.21
N ARG A 264 -11.83 6.67 25.47
CA ARG A 264 -11.30 7.99 25.07
C ARG A 264 -10.47 7.88 23.80
N GLY A 265 -10.28 9.01 23.11
CA GLY A 265 -9.52 9.09 21.86
C GLY A 265 -10.30 8.67 20.60
N ALA A 266 -11.62 8.55 20.69
CA ALA A 266 -12.47 8.24 19.55
C ALA A 266 -12.50 9.39 18.51
N GLU A 267 -12.29 10.62 18.97
CA GLU A 267 -12.22 11.85 18.19
C GLU A 267 -11.01 11.89 17.23
N PHE A 268 -9.97 11.10 17.48
CA PHE A 268 -8.75 11.03 16.65
C PHE A 268 -8.80 9.88 15.61
N LEU A 269 -9.89 9.12 15.55
CA LEU A 269 -9.97 7.93 14.68
C LEU A 269 -10.08 8.32 13.20
N ILE A 270 -9.08 7.90 12.41
CA ILE A 270 -9.14 7.97 10.95
C ILE A 270 -9.40 6.58 10.37
N THR A 271 -10.67 6.15 10.46
CA THR A 271 -11.07 4.80 10.05
C THR A 271 -12.38 4.79 9.25
N SER A 272 -12.57 3.74 8.44
CA SER A 272 -13.88 3.38 7.88
C SER A 272 -14.16 1.93 8.22
N LYS A 273 -15.34 1.66 8.80
CA LYS A 273 -15.73 0.32 9.30
C LYS A 273 -14.71 -0.28 10.28
N GLY A 274 -14.04 0.58 11.06
CA GLY A 274 -13.02 0.18 12.03
C GLY A 274 -11.69 -0.27 11.42
N GLN A 275 -11.46 -0.02 10.13
CA GLN A 275 -10.18 -0.21 9.45
C GLN A 275 -9.53 1.15 9.16
N GLU A 276 -8.23 1.27 9.46
CA GLU A 276 -7.44 2.49 9.30
C GLU A 276 -7.41 2.97 7.84
N ALA A 277 -7.44 4.29 7.63
CA ALA A 277 -7.39 4.85 6.28
C ALA A 277 -5.97 4.79 5.67
N PRO A 278 -5.84 4.42 4.38
CA PRO A 278 -4.56 4.41 3.67
C PRO A 278 -4.11 5.83 3.30
N ALA A 279 -2.87 5.97 2.80
CA ALA A 279 -2.13 7.21 2.62
C ALA A 279 -2.61 8.09 1.44
N HIS A 280 -3.92 8.27 1.32
CA HIS A 280 -4.52 9.09 0.28
C HIS A 280 -5.70 9.88 0.82
N MET A 281 -5.50 11.19 0.94
CA MET A 281 -6.48 12.09 1.55
C MET A 281 -7.73 12.26 0.67
N PRO A 282 -8.93 11.92 1.19
CA PRO A 282 -10.19 12.16 0.50
C PRO A 282 -10.45 13.64 0.18
N GLN A 283 -9.84 14.57 0.91
CA GLN A 283 -9.93 16.01 0.68
C GLN A 283 -9.35 16.42 -0.69
N VAL A 284 -8.36 15.68 -1.17
CA VAL A 284 -7.72 15.86 -2.49
C VAL A 284 -8.31 14.91 -3.52
N LYS A 285 -8.47 13.63 -3.15
CA LYS A 285 -8.99 12.56 -4.02
C LYS A 285 -10.41 12.20 -3.62
N ARG A 286 -11.39 13.01 -4.04
CA ARG A 286 -12.77 12.94 -3.55
C ARG A 286 -13.48 11.63 -3.89
N SER A 287 -13.14 11.00 -5.00
CA SER A 287 -13.69 9.67 -5.33
C SER A 287 -13.32 8.62 -4.28
N LEU A 288 -12.15 8.73 -3.65
CA LEU A 288 -11.75 7.83 -2.56
C LEU A 288 -12.57 8.02 -1.30
N ALA A 289 -13.14 9.20 -1.05
CA ALA A 289 -14.09 9.40 0.06
C ALA A 289 -15.26 8.43 -0.07
N LEU A 290 -15.82 8.33 -1.29
CA LEU A 290 -16.89 7.39 -1.60
C LEU A 290 -16.41 5.95 -1.46
N ILE A 291 -15.27 5.61 -2.08
CA ILE A 291 -14.75 4.23 -2.07
C ILE A 291 -14.47 3.74 -0.65
N TYR A 292 -13.83 4.56 0.20
CA TYR A 292 -13.61 4.21 1.60
C TYR A 292 -14.92 4.02 2.36
N ALA A 293 -15.95 4.83 2.07
CA ALA A 293 -17.26 4.72 2.70
C ALA A 293 -18.03 3.46 2.26
N VAL A 294 -17.97 3.08 0.98
CA VAL A 294 -18.82 2.01 0.43
C VAL A 294 -18.14 0.65 0.32
N ASN A 295 -16.81 0.58 0.30
CA ASN A 295 -16.08 -0.68 0.25
C ASN A 295 -16.53 -1.61 1.39
N PRO A 296 -16.91 -2.87 1.11
CA PRO A 296 -17.51 -3.74 2.12
C PRO A 296 -16.49 -4.16 3.20
N PHE A 297 -15.19 -4.09 2.90
CA PHE A 297 -14.11 -4.53 3.79
C PHE A 297 -13.33 -3.40 4.46
N GLY A 298 -13.74 -2.13 4.29
CA GLY A 298 -13.11 -0.97 4.93
C GLY A 298 -12.46 0.00 3.94
N ALA A 299 -11.74 0.98 4.46
CA ALA A 299 -11.04 1.97 3.65
C ALA A 299 -9.89 1.33 2.89
N ASP A 300 -9.94 1.25 1.56
CA ASP A 300 -8.88 0.69 0.72
C ASP A 300 -8.72 1.49 -0.58
N HIS A 301 -7.48 1.77 -0.96
CA HIS A 301 -7.15 2.65 -2.07
C HIS A 301 -6.90 1.89 -3.38
N GLU A 302 -6.53 0.61 -3.31
CA GLU A 302 -6.30 -0.27 -4.47
C GLU A 302 -7.61 -0.87 -5.01
N SER A 303 -8.76 -0.31 -4.60
CA SER A 303 -10.08 -0.74 -5.03
C SER A 303 -10.63 0.05 -6.21
N SER A 304 -9.97 1.13 -6.66
CA SER A 304 -10.40 1.95 -7.81
C SER A 304 -9.25 2.81 -8.32
N ASP A 305 -9.33 3.30 -9.56
CA ASP A 305 -8.43 4.36 -10.02
C ASP A 305 -8.61 5.64 -9.19
N HIS A 306 -7.53 6.42 -9.08
CA HIS A 306 -7.50 7.66 -8.30
C HIS A 306 -7.90 8.88 -9.15
N ASP A 307 -8.50 9.88 -8.50
CA ASP A 307 -9.04 11.10 -9.13
C ASP A 307 -8.13 11.77 -10.17
N PRO A 308 -6.80 11.96 -9.94
CA PRO A 308 -5.93 12.61 -10.91
C PRO A 308 -5.93 11.92 -12.27
N SER A 309 -6.23 10.63 -12.34
CA SER A 309 -6.29 9.91 -13.62
C SER A 309 -7.42 10.37 -14.54
N TYR A 310 -8.46 11.01 -13.98
CA TYR A 310 -9.66 11.46 -14.69
C TYR A 310 -9.87 12.98 -14.58
N GLU A 311 -8.81 13.73 -14.28
CA GLU A 311 -8.84 15.18 -14.17
C GLU A 311 -8.29 15.85 -15.43
N ALA A 312 -8.85 17.01 -15.79
CA ALA A 312 -8.53 17.71 -17.05
C ALA A 312 -7.02 18.03 -17.21
N GLY A 313 -6.32 18.24 -16.10
CA GLY A 313 -4.88 18.52 -16.06
C GLY A 313 -3.97 17.31 -16.31
N PHE A 314 -4.51 16.09 -16.41
CA PHE A 314 -3.70 14.87 -16.51
C PHE A 314 -4.28 13.87 -17.52
N ASN A 315 -3.91 14.07 -18.79
CA ASN A 315 -4.47 13.31 -19.93
C ASN A 315 -3.80 11.96 -20.18
N PHE A 316 -2.87 11.54 -19.33
CA PHE A 316 -2.04 10.36 -19.56
C PHE A 316 -2.84 9.05 -19.67
N PHE A 317 -4.00 8.99 -19.00
CA PHE A 317 -4.89 7.84 -18.97
C PHE A 317 -6.18 8.04 -19.79
N LYS A 318 -6.29 9.13 -20.55
CA LYS A 318 -7.51 9.50 -21.28
C LYS A 318 -7.99 8.38 -22.22
N ASP A 319 -7.09 7.80 -23.02
CA ASP A 319 -7.43 6.72 -23.95
C ASP A 319 -7.94 5.47 -23.21
N ARG A 320 -7.37 5.14 -22.05
CA ARG A 320 -7.83 4.02 -21.20
C ARG A 320 -9.24 4.29 -20.71
N LEU A 321 -9.43 5.44 -20.07
CA LEU A 321 -10.68 5.76 -19.41
C LEU A 321 -11.81 5.90 -20.44
N GLY A 322 -11.50 6.42 -21.63
CA GLY A 322 -12.41 6.45 -22.77
C GLY A 322 -12.96 5.06 -23.15
N LYS A 323 -12.13 4.00 -23.08
CA LYS A 323 -12.59 2.60 -23.32
C LYS A 323 -13.56 2.10 -22.25
N LEU A 324 -13.55 2.69 -21.06
CA LEU A 324 -14.55 2.44 -20.02
C LEU A 324 -15.75 3.40 -20.14
N GLY A 325 -15.87 4.18 -21.23
CA GLY A 325 -16.92 5.19 -21.40
C GLY A 325 -16.78 6.38 -20.45
N LEU A 326 -15.55 6.66 -20.01
CA LEU A 326 -15.17 7.79 -19.17
C LEU A 326 -14.42 8.80 -20.06
N THR A 327 -15.18 9.62 -20.78
CA THR A 327 -14.68 10.55 -21.81
C THR A 327 -14.75 12.01 -21.39
N GLN A 328 -15.31 12.30 -20.22
CA GLN A 328 -15.54 13.64 -19.70
C GLN A 328 -14.61 13.89 -18.53
N ALA A 329 -13.39 14.32 -18.80
CA ALA A 329 -12.45 14.68 -17.74
C ALA A 329 -13.08 15.70 -16.79
N GLN A 330 -12.82 15.54 -15.50
CA GLN A 330 -13.48 16.31 -14.44
C GLN A 330 -12.53 17.35 -13.84
N GLU A 331 -13.11 18.35 -13.17
CA GLU A 331 -12.31 19.32 -12.41
C GLU A 331 -11.65 18.66 -11.19
N PRO A 332 -10.44 19.10 -10.79
CA PRO A 332 -9.82 18.67 -9.55
C PRO A 332 -10.74 18.87 -8.34
N ARG A 333 -10.71 17.93 -7.40
CA ARG A 333 -11.51 17.97 -6.15
C ARG A 333 -13.03 18.02 -6.37
N SER A 334 -13.52 17.72 -7.58
CA SER A 334 -14.96 17.55 -7.84
C SER A 334 -15.48 16.21 -7.33
N LEU A 335 -16.76 16.16 -6.95
CA LEU A 335 -17.48 14.93 -6.62
C LEU A 335 -18.91 14.96 -7.20
N GLY A 336 -18.99 15.10 -8.52
CA GLY A 336 -20.26 15.06 -9.25
C GLY A 336 -20.66 13.66 -9.72
N PRO A 337 -21.83 13.51 -10.36
CA PRO A 337 -22.30 12.23 -10.90
C PRO A 337 -21.28 11.51 -11.80
N GLU A 338 -20.53 12.25 -12.61
CA GLU A 338 -19.51 11.67 -13.50
C GLU A 338 -18.29 11.17 -12.73
N LYS A 339 -17.90 11.80 -11.60
CA LYS A 339 -16.84 11.30 -10.71
C LYS A 339 -17.29 10.05 -9.95
N VAL A 340 -18.56 9.97 -9.56
CA VAL A 340 -19.16 8.75 -8.96
C VAL A 340 -19.17 7.61 -9.97
N LYS A 341 -19.55 7.88 -11.22
CA LYS A 341 -19.49 6.91 -12.33
C LYS A 341 -18.05 6.44 -12.58
N PHE A 342 -17.07 7.36 -12.55
CA PHE A 342 -15.64 7.02 -12.60
C PHE A 342 -15.27 6.02 -11.49
N ALA A 343 -15.54 6.36 -10.22
CA ALA A 343 -15.22 5.51 -9.07
C ALA A 343 -15.81 4.10 -9.21
N ARG A 344 -17.09 3.99 -9.58
CA ARG A 344 -17.77 2.71 -9.77
C ARG A 344 -17.17 1.90 -10.92
N LYS A 345 -16.97 2.52 -12.09
CA LYS A 345 -16.48 1.80 -13.27
C LYS A 345 -15.06 1.29 -13.06
N THR A 346 -14.20 2.10 -12.43
CA THR A 346 -12.82 1.70 -12.16
C THR A 346 -12.74 0.69 -11.02
N GLN A 347 -13.66 0.74 -10.05
CA GLN A 347 -13.80 -0.31 -9.04
C GLN A 347 -14.18 -1.67 -9.64
N HIS A 348 -15.14 -1.71 -10.57
CA HIS A 348 -15.46 -2.94 -11.29
C HIS A 348 -14.27 -3.47 -12.09
N PHE A 349 -13.53 -2.56 -12.73
CA PHE A 349 -12.34 -2.91 -13.49
C PHE A 349 -11.23 -3.49 -12.60
N PHE A 350 -10.97 -2.91 -11.43
CA PHE A 350 -9.95 -3.41 -10.50
C PHE A 350 -10.37 -4.75 -9.88
N SER A 351 -11.65 -4.91 -9.50
CA SER A 351 -12.19 -6.20 -9.05
C SER A 351 -12.03 -7.32 -10.09
N MET A 352 -12.16 -6.99 -11.37
CA MET A 352 -11.87 -7.92 -12.45
C MET A 352 -10.37 -8.25 -12.52
N LEU A 353 -9.47 -7.26 -12.42
CA LEU A 353 -8.03 -7.51 -12.40
C LEU A 353 -7.62 -8.43 -11.23
N ASP A 354 -8.21 -8.23 -10.05
CA ASP A 354 -7.98 -9.07 -8.88
C ASP A 354 -8.45 -10.51 -9.13
N SER A 355 -9.63 -10.68 -9.75
CA SER A 355 -10.15 -12.01 -10.14
C SER A 355 -9.24 -12.73 -11.14
N LEU A 356 -8.58 -11.97 -12.02
CA LEU A 356 -7.60 -12.48 -12.99
C LEU A 356 -6.19 -12.61 -12.38
N ASN A 357 -5.99 -12.24 -11.12
CA ASN A 357 -4.69 -12.17 -10.45
C ASN A 357 -3.65 -11.32 -11.20
N LEU A 358 -4.11 -10.20 -11.78
CA LEU A 358 -3.28 -9.26 -12.54
C LEU A 358 -2.90 -8.05 -11.69
N CYS A 359 -1.62 -7.67 -11.75
CA CYS A 359 -1.14 -6.49 -11.05
C CYS A 359 -1.72 -5.21 -11.66
N GLN A 360 -2.31 -4.36 -10.82
CA GLN A 360 -2.91 -3.10 -11.24
C GLN A 360 -1.88 -2.08 -11.77
N PHE A 361 -0.58 -2.19 -11.45
CA PHE A 361 0.45 -1.36 -12.10
C PHE A 361 0.81 -1.82 -13.51
N ALA A 362 0.87 -3.13 -13.74
CA ALA A 362 1.27 -3.69 -15.04
C ALA A 362 0.10 -3.73 -16.03
N CYS A 363 -1.08 -4.05 -15.51
CA CYS A 363 -2.32 -4.17 -16.28
C CYS A 363 -3.22 -2.94 -16.10
N GLY A 364 -2.80 -1.97 -15.29
CA GLY A 364 -3.33 -0.61 -15.23
C GLY A 364 -3.07 0.10 -16.55
N VAL A 365 -4.14 0.33 -17.28
CA VAL A 365 -4.05 0.46 -18.73
C VAL A 365 -3.38 1.76 -19.17
N LYS A 366 -2.30 1.66 -19.96
CA LYS A 366 -1.75 2.81 -20.69
C LYS A 366 -1.62 2.61 -22.20
N LYS A 367 -2.29 1.59 -22.78
CA LYS A 367 -2.72 1.46 -24.20
C LYS A 367 -3.01 0.01 -24.62
N GLY A 368 -3.73 -0.73 -23.79
CA GLY A 368 -4.06 -2.12 -24.09
C GLY A 368 -5.04 -2.67 -23.09
N THR A 369 -6.23 -2.07 -22.97
CA THR A 369 -7.37 -2.83 -22.45
C THR A 369 -7.50 -3.99 -23.42
N PRO A 370 -7.57 -5.25 -22.97
CA PRO A 370 -7.96 -6.30 -23.88
C PRO A 370 -9.32 -5.87 -24.44
N THR A 371 -9.36 -5.64 -25.75
CA THR A 371 -10.61 -5.33 -26.45
C THR A 371 -11.54 -6.53 -26.28
N ARG A 372 -12.85 -6.38 -26.46
CA ARG A 372 -13.75 -7.55 -26.49
C ARG A 372 -13.19 -8.69 -27.35
N PRO A 373 -12.70 -8.47 -28.59
CA PRO A 373 -12.04 -9.52 -29.37
C PRO A 373 -10.81 -10.15 -28.72
N THR A 374 -10.01 -9.40 -27.96
CA THR A 374 -8.88 -9.97 -27.20
C THR A 374 -9.36 -10.76 -25.99
N LEU A 375 -10.38 -10.28 -25.27
CA LEU A 375 -10.98 -11.00 -24.14
C LEU A 375 -11.66 -12.29 -24.60
N GLU A 376 -12.44 -12.25 -25.67
CA GLU A 376 -13.11 -13.42 -26.27
C GLU A 376 -12.08 -14.46 -26.72
N ARG A 377 -11.01 -14.05 -27.41
CA ARG A 377 -9.92 -14.96 -27.82
C ARG A 377 -9.18 -15.60 -26.65
N LEU A 378 -9.18 -14.95 -25.48
CA LEU A 378 -8.61 -15.50 -24.24
C LEU A 378 -9.63 -16.30 -23.41
N GLY A 379 -10.83 -16.59 -23.94
CA GLY A 379 -11.89 -17.28 -23.22
C GLY A 379 -12.58 -16.44 -22.14
N MET A 380 -12.38 -15.13 -22.17
CA MET A 380 -12.86 -14.14 -21.21
C MET A 380 -13.96 -13.25 -21.78
N GLY A 381 -14.76 -13.70 -22.75
CA GLY A 381 -15.85 -12.90 -23.34
C GLY A 381 -16.84 -12.35 -22.30
N TRP A 382 -17.11 -13.13 -21.25
CA TRP A 382 -17.96 -12.71 -20.12
C TRP A 382 -17.39 -11.51 -19.34
N VAL A 383 -16.07 -11.32 -19.37
CA VAL A 383 -15.40 -10.16 -18.78
C VAL A 383 -15.70 -8.91 -19.61
N ALA A 384 -15.68 -9.03 -20.94
CA ALA A 384 -16.09 -7.95 -21.83
C ALA A 384 -17.56 -7.55 -21.61
N ASP A 385 -18.46 -8.52 -21.43
CA ASP A 385 -19.88 -8.26 -21.10
C ASP A 385 -20.00 -7.44 -19.81
N ARG A 386 -19.29 -7.83 -18.74
CA ARG A 386 -19.33 -7.13 -17.44
C ARG A 386 -18.75 -5.72 -17.48
N LEU A 387 -17.73 -5.49 -18.32
CA LEU A 387 -17.12 -4.17 -18.48
C LEU A 387 -17.85 -3.26 -19.48
N GLY A 388 -18.80 -3.80 -20.27
CA GLY A 388 -19.46 -3.07 -21.35
C GLY A 388 -18.52 -2.73 -22.50
N LEU A 389 -17.59 -3.65 -22.82
CA LEU A 389 -16.60 -3.55 -23.90
C LEU A 389 -17.03 -4.19 -25.22
#